data_AF-A0A562IX45-F1
#
_entry.id   AF-A0A562IX45-F1
#
_cell.length_a   1.000
_cell.length_b   1.000
_cell.length_c   1.000
_cell.angle_alpha   90.00
_cell.angle_beta   90.00
_cell.angle_gamma   90.00
#
_symmetry.space_group_name_H-M   'P 1'
#
loop_
_entity.id
_entity.type
_entity.pdbx_description
1 polymer ?
#
loop_
_entity_poly.entity_id
_entity_poly.type
_entity_poly.pdbx_seq_one_letter_code
_entity_poly.pdbx_strand_id
1 'polypeptide(L)' 'MPELGREWVRTSAALGQVREPRARQELVRRRQEALDELERRDPAGFARWLAEGATADSDPAVYVSGDPAAGSDAA' A
#
# COMPACT_ATOMS: atom_id res chain seq x y z
N MET A 1 3.51 4.86 9.25
CA MET A 1 4.14 4.51 7.95
C MET A 1 3.88 5.55 6.84
N PRO A 2 4.22 6.84 7.02
CA PRO A 2 3.71 7.88 6.12
C PRO A 2 4.33 7.88 4.72
N GLU A 3 5.58 7.43 4.58
CA GLU A 3 6.32 7.46 3.32
C GLU A 3 5.76 6.44 2.31
N LEU A 4 5.47 5.22 2.75
CA LEU A 4 4.90 4.17 1.89
C LEU A 4 3.45 4.46 1.49
N GLY A 5 2.64 4.99 2.40
CA GLY A 5 1.29 5.44 2.06
C GLY A 5 1.28 6.52 0.98
N ARG A 6 2.16 7.53 1.11
CA ARG A 6 2.34 8.56 0.08
C ARG A 6 2.86 8.00 -1.24
N GLU A 7 3.74 7.01 -1.21
CA GLU A 7 4.23 6.34 -2.43
C GLU A 7 3.13 5.57 -3.14
N TRP A 8 2.29 4.85 -2.40
CA TRP A 8 1.11 4.18 -2.93
C TRP A 8 0.17 5.15 -3.65
N VAL A 9 -0.26 6.22 -2.98
CA VAL A 9 -1.18 7.22 -3.57
C VAL A 9 -0.58 7.87 -4.81
N ARG A 10 0.71 8.25 -4.76
CA ARG A 10 1.40 8.88 -5.89
C ARG A 10 1.48 7.96 -7.12
N THR A 11 1.84 6.70 -6.90
CA THR A 11 1.99 5.72 -7.99
C THR A 11 0.62 5.30 -8.56
N SER A 12 -0.45 5.33 -7.77
CA SER A 12 -1.83 5.22 -8.25
C SER A 12 -2.26 6.31 -9.19
N ALA A 13 -2.05 7.56 -8.81
CA ALA A 13 -2.35 8.68 -9.69
C ALA A 13 -1.55 8.57 -11.00
N ALA A 14 -0.25 8.26 -10.91
CA ALA A 14 0.61 8.14 -12.09
C ALA A 14 0.17 7.01 -13.05
N LEU A 15 -0.22 5.85 -12.53
CA LEU A 15 -0.64 4.71 -13.36
C LEU A 15 -1.93 4.97 -14.13
N GLY A 16 -2.82 5.85 -13.63
CA GLY A 16 -4.00 6.28 -14.39
C GLY A 16 -3.66 7.09 -15.64
N GLN A 17 -2.51 7.77 -15.64
CA GLN A 17 -2.13 8.74 -16.67
C GLN A 17 -1.10 8.21 -17.68
N VAL A 18 -0.14 7.41 -17.23
CA VAL A 18 0.95 6.93 -18.09
C VAL A 18 0.43 5.93 -19.13
N ARG A 19 0.72 6.18 -20.41
CA ARG A 19 0.35 5.31 -21.54
C ARG A 19 1.51 4.50 -22.11
N GLU A 20 2.74 4.91 -21.84
CA GLU A 20 3.93 4.21 -22.34
C GLU A 20 4.12 2.87 -21.58
N PRO A 21 4.20 1.72 -22.28
CA PRO A 21 4.19 0.41 -21.64
C PRO A 21 5.31 0.16 -20.62
N ARG A 22 6.55 0.57 -20.90
CA ARG A 22 7.68 0.34 -19.97
C ARG A 22 7.52 1.15 -18.69
N ALA A 23 7.17 2.43 -18.80
CA ALA A 23 6.89 3.31 -17.68
C ALA A 23 5.71 2.80 -16.85
N ARG A 24 4.67 2.22 -17.49
CA ARG A 24 3.59 1.55 -16.76
C ARG A 24 4.09 0.33 -15.97
N GLN A 25 4.93 -0.50 -16.58
CA GLN A 25 5.51 -1.67 -15.89
C GLN A 25 6.36 -1.26 -14.70
N GLU A 26 7.18 -0.21 -14.83
CA GLU A 26 7.98 0.32 -13.72
C GLU A 26 7.12 0.82 -12.56
N LEU A 27 6.00 1.50 -12.85
CA LEU A 27 5.05 1.95 -11.83
C LEU A 27 4.36 0.77 -11.13
N VAL A 28 3.96 -0.26 -11.88
CA VAL A 28 3.38 -1.48 -11.30
C VAL A 28 4.38 -2.18 -10.37
N ARG A 29 5.66 -2.29 -10.77
CA ARG A 29 6.71 -2.88 -9.92
C ARG A 29 6.87 -2.13 -8.60
N ARG A 30 6.98 -0.79 -8.64
CA ARG A 30 7.11 0.03 -7.42
C ARG A 30 5.91 -0.12 -6.49
N ARG A 31 4.71 -0.29 -7.03
CA ARG A 31 3.51 -0.57 -6.22
C ARG A 31 3.56 -1.92 -5.57
N GLN A 32 3.99 -2.95 -6.29
CA GLN A 32 4.14 -4.28 -5.72
C GLN A 32 5.12 -4.21 -4.54
N GLU A 33 6.28 -3.59 -4.72
CA GLU A 33 7.28 -3.41 -3.66
C GLU A 33 6.72 -2.67 -2.44
N ALA A 34 5.90 -1.63 -2.65
CA ALA A 34 5.24 -0.91 -1.57
C ALA A 34 4.19 -1.76 -0.84
N LEU A 35 3.39 -2.56 -1.55
CA LEU A 35 2.42 -3.47 -0.95
C LEU A 35 3.10 -4.56 -0.14
N ASP A 36 4.15 -5.18 -0.70
CA ASP A 36 4.92 -6.23 -0.03
C ASP A 36 5.53 -5.70 1.28
N GLU A 37 6.06 -4.46 1.26
CA GLU A 37 6.64 -3.85 2.45
C GLU A 37 5.59 -3.44 3.49
N LEU A 38 4.39 -3.01 3.06
CA LEU A 38 3.28 -2.75 3.98
C LEU A 38 2.80 -4.03 4.66
N GLU A 39 2.59 -5.10 3.90
CA GLU A 39 2.21 -6.42 4.42
C GLU A 39 3.27 -6.96 5.39
N ARG A 40 4.55 -6.88 5.02
CA ARG A 40 5.66 -7.36 5.86
C ARG A 40 5.74 -6.65 7.22
N ARG A 41 5.42 -5.36 7.27
CA ARG A 41 5.56 -4.54 8.49
C ARG A 41 4.37 -4.61 9.44
N ASP A 42 3.16 -4.80 8.91
CA ASP A 42 1.94 -4.90 9.71
C ASP A 42 0.90 -5.75 8.95
N PRO A 43 1.02 -7.09 9.00
CA PRO A 43 0.14 -7.98 8.25
C PRO A 43 -1.34 -7.81 8.60
N ALA A 44 -1.66 -7.55 9.87
CA ALA A 44 -3.05 -7.41 10.31
C ALA A 44 -3.63 -6.06 9.89
N GLY A 45 -2.87 -4.97 10.04
CA GLY A 45 -3.25 -3.65 9.54
C GLY A 45 -3.47 -3.67 8.02
N PHE A 46 -2.60 -4.37 7.29
CA PHE A 46 -2.73 -4.57 5.84
C PHE A 46 -3.98 -5.38 5.47
N ALA A 47 -4.25 -6.50 6.17
CA ALA A 47 -5.45 -7.30 5.95
C ALA A 47 -6.75 -6.51 6.22
N ARG A 48 -6.77 -5.71 7.30
CA ARG A 48 -7.91 -4.83 7.62
C ARG A 48 -8.16 -3.80 6.52
N TRP A 49 -7.09 -3.16 6.03
CA TRP A 49 -7.19 -2.22 4.93
C TRP A 49 -7.84 -2.83 3.68
N LEU A 50 -7.41 -4.04 3.29
CA LEU A 50 -8.01 -4.75 2.15
C LEU A 50 -9.47 -5.15 2.41
N ALA A 51 -9.78 -5.63 3.61
CA ALA A 51 -11.13 -6.05 3.98
C ALA A 51 -12.16 -4.90 3.99
N GLU A 52 -11.73 -3.68 4.34
CA GLU A 52 -12.55 -2.47 4.30
C GLU A 52 -12.73 -1.89 2.88
N GLY A 53 -12.21 -2.57 1.84
CA GLY A 53 -12.40 -2.18 0.45
C GLY A 53 -11.37 -1.18 -0.07
N ALA A 54 -10.09 -1.40 0.27
CA ALA A 54 -8.96 -0.63 -0.24
C ALA A 54 -9.08 -0.29 -1.74
N THR A 55 -9.00 1.00 -2.05
CA THR A 55 -8.96 1.53 -3.41
C THR A 55 -7.56 2.07 -3.74
N ALA A 56 -7.31 2.35 -5.02
CA ALA A 56 -6.03 2.91 -5.46
C ALA A 56 -5.70 4.27 -4.83
N ASP A 57 -6.71 5.06 -4.45
CA ASP A 57 -6.58 6.37 -3.81
C ASP A 57 -6.65 6.33 -2.27
N SER A 58 -7.06 5.20 -1.68
CA SER A 58 -7.04 5.02 -0.23
C SER A 58 -5.61 5.01 0.31
N ASP A 59 -5.35 5.74 1.40
CA ASP A 59 -4.03 5.78 2.04
C ASP A 59 -3.87 4.63 3.06
N PRO A 60 -3.02 3.63 2.79
CA PRO A 60 -2.81 2.51 3.70
C PRO A 60 -2.15 2.91 5.03
N ALA A 61 -1.53 4.10 5.12
CA ALA A 61 -0.90 4.57 6.36
C ALA A 61 -1.93 4.85 7.49
N VAL A 62 -3.22 4.94 7.17
CA VAL A 62 -4.33 5.01 8.14
C VAL A 62 -4.52 3.66 8.87
N TYR A 63 -4.14 2.57 8.22
CA TYR A 63 -4.38 1.21 8.68
C TYR A 63 -3.13 0.49 9.17
N VAL A 64 -1.99 0.78 8.52
CA VAL A 64 -0.70 0.11 8.72
C VAL A 64 0.23 0.98 9.58
N SER A 65 0.48 0.52 10.80
CA SER A 65 1.26 1.24 11.82
C SER A 65 2.76 1.01 11.66
N GLY A 66 3.13 -0.14 11.08
CA GLY A 66 4.50 -0.60 10.94
C GLY A 66 5.03 -1.39 12.15
N ASP A 67 4.15 -1.72 13.09
CA ASP A 67 4.42 -2.59 14.22
C ASP A 67 3.68 -3.93 13.98
N PRO A 68 4.41 -5.05 13.82
CA PRO A 68 3.77 -6.34 13.61
C PRO A 68 2.96 -6.82 14.83
N ALA A 69 3.21 -6.26 16.03
CA ALA A 69 2.46 -6.57 17.25
C ALA A 69 1.21 -5.70 17.44
N ALA A 70 1.12 -4.51 16.81
CA ALA A 70 -0.05 -3.64 16.87
C ALA A 70 -1.29 -4.27 16.20
N GLY A 71 -1.07 -5.25 15.32
CA GLY A 71 -2.10 -6.09 14.72
C GLY A 71 -2.58 -7.26 15.58
N SER A 72 -1.93 -7.51 16.72
CA SER A 72 -2.14 -8.70 17.55
C SER A 72 -2.95 -8.42 18.81
N ASP A 73 -3.81 -7.40 18.79
CA ASP A 73 -4.85 -7.25 19.81
C ASP A 73 -6.03 -8.18 19.48
N ALA A 74 -5.81 -9.47 19.69
CA ALA A 74 -6.81 -10.52 19.63
C ALA A 74 -6.74 -11.34 20.93
N ALA A 75 -7.62 -10.96 21.86
CA ALA A 75 -8.26 -11.72 22.95
C ALA A 75 -7.44 -12.70 23.80
#